data_AF-E4PM63-F1
#
_entry.id   AF-E4PM63-F1
#
_cell.length_a   1.000
_cell.length_b   1.000
_cell.length_c   1.000
_cell.angle_alpha   90.00
_cell.angle_beta   90.00
_cell.angle_gamma   90.00
#
_symmetry.space_group_name_H-M   'P 1'
#
loop_
_entity.id
_entity.type
_entity.pdbx_description
1 polymer ?
#
loop_
_entity_poly.entity_id
_entity_poly.type
_entity_poly.pdbx_seq_one_letter_code
_entity_poly.pdbx_strand_id
1 'polypeptide(L)' 'MKRAASLYKGWRMKRNFIHLVMTMDRRLLNDVGFSPELVEQKLSTPFWKF' A
#
# COMPACT_ATOMS: atom_id res chain seq x y z
N MET A 1 2.46 24.12 5.93
CA MET A 1 2.33 22.91 6.77
C MET A 1 1.51 21.77 6.14
N LYS A 2 0.42 22.01 5.40
CA LYS A 2 -0.45 20.93 4.84
C LYS A 2 0.24 19.92 3.91
N ARG A 3 1.25 20.34 3.13
CA ARG A 3 1.98 19.46 2.19
C ARG A 3 2.84 18.40 2.89
N ALA A 4 3.59 18.78 3.93
CA ALA A 4 4.45 17.86 4.66
C ALA A 4 3.64 16.77 5.39
N ALA A 5 2.52 17.16 6.01
CA ALA A 5 1.60 16.21 6.64
C ALA A 5 0.98 15.23 5.63
N SER A 6 0.62 15.71 4.43
CA SER A 6 0.11 14.88 3.35
C SER A 6 1.15 13.87 2.84
N LEU A 7 2.40 14.32 2.66
CA LEU A 7 3.52 13.46 2.25
C LEU A 7 3.81 12.39 3.30
N TYR A 8 3.84 12.75 4.59
CA TYR A 8 4.03 11.80 5.68
C TYR A 8 2.88 10.78 5.73
N LYS A 9 1.63 11.22 5.53
CA LYS A 9 0.47 10.34 5.46
C LYS A 9 0.58 9.32 4.32
N GLY A 10 0.92 9.78 3.11
CA GLY A 10 1.14 8.90 1.95
C GLY A 10 2.27 7.90 2.16
N TRP A 11 3.41 8.37 2.72
CA TRP A 11 4.52 7.50 3.12
C TRP A 11 4.10 6.43 4.12
N ARG A 12 3.38 6.82 5.18
CA ARG A 12 2.90 5.89 6.22
C ARG A 12 1.93 4.86 5.65
N MET A 13 1.02 5.27 4.76
CA MET A 13 0.10 4.33 4.10
C MET A 13 0.84 3.32 3.23
N LYS A 14 1.78 3.77 2.40
CA LYS A 14 2.55 2.86 1.54
C LYS A 14 3.38 1.88 2.37
N ARG A 15 4.02 2.34 3.46
CA ARG A 15 4.74 1.46 4.39
C ARG A 15 3.82 0.39 4.99
N ASN A 16 2.65 0.77 5.49
CA ASN A 16 1.71 -0.18 6.08
C ASN A 16 1.21 -1.21 5.06
N PHE A 17 0.95 -0.77 3.82
CA PHE A 17 0.54 -1.67 2.75
C PHE A 17 1.64 -2.67 2.39
N ILE A 18 2.89 -2.22 2.26
CA ILE A 18 4.03 -3.12 2.02
C ILE A 18 4.15 -4.14 3.15
N HIS A 19 4.01 -3.69 4.40
CA HIS A 19 4.08 -4.59 5.55
C HIS A 19 2.97 -5.66 5.47
N LEU A 20 1.72 -5.25 5.24
CA LEU A 20 0.59 -6.17 5.07
C LEU A 20 0.86 -7.23 4.00
N VAL A 21 1.30 -6.80 2.81
CA VAL A 21 1.58 -7.71 1.67
C VAL A 21 2.71 -8.68 1.98
N MET A 22 3.74 -8.24 2.72
CA MET A 22 4.88 -9.09 3.07
C MET A 22 4.56 -10.07 4.21
N THR A 23 3.63 -9.73 5.10
CA THR A 23 3.28 -10.56 6.27
C THR A 23 2.12 -11.51 6.03
N MET A 24 1.20 -11.17 5.11
CA MET A 24 -0.05 -11.91 4.92
C MET A 24 0.04 -12.88 3.75
N ASP A 25 -0.61 -14.05 3.88
CA ASP A 25 -0.67 -15.02 2.80
C ASP A 25 -1.39 -14.44 1.57
N ARG A 26 -0.90 -14.77 0.37
CA ARG A 26 -1.47 -14.32 -0.91
C ARG A 26 -2.94 -14.72 -1.06
N ARG A 27 -3.35 -15.89 -0.56
CA ARG A 27 -4.75 -16.32 -0.60
C ARG A 27 -5.65 -15.41 0.24
N LEU A 28 -5.20 -15.09 1.45
CA LEU A 28 -5.92 -14.19 2.35
C LEU A 28 -6.00 -12.77 1.80
N LEU A 29 -4.93 -12.29 1.15
CA LEU A 29 -4.94 -11.01 0.44
C LEU A 29 -6.01 -11.01 -0.67
N ASN A 30 -6.09 -12.08 -1.46
CA ASN A 30 -7.08 -12.20 -2.52
C ASN A 30 -8.52 -12.24 -1.96
N ASP A 31 -8.73 -12.95 -0.85
CA ASP A 31 -10.05 -13.07 -0.21
C ASP A 31 -10.58 -11.72 0.32
N VAL A 32 -9.68 -10.82 0.76
CA VAL A 32 -10.05 -9.45 1.19
C VAL A 32 -10.09 -8.44 0.04
N GLY A 33 -9.97 -8.90 -1.22
CA GLY A 33 -10.08 -8.06 -2.41
C GLY A 33 -8.77 -7.46 -2.92
N PHE A 34 -7.61 -7.88 -2.40
CA PHE A 34 -6.31 -7.55 -2.98
C PHE A 34 -5.88 -8.62 -3.98
N SER A 35 -6.40 -8.51 -5.21
CA SER A 35 -5.92 -9.35 -6.31
C SER A 35 -4.43 -9.12 -6.57
N PRO A 36 -3.71 -10.10 -7.13
CA PRO A 36 -2.28 -9.97 -7.42
C PRO A 36 -1.95 -8.73 -8.28
N GLU A 37 -2.78 -8.44 -9.27
CA GLU A 37 -2.65 -7.28 -10.18
C GLU A 37 -2.78 -5.96 -9.41
N LEU A 38 -3.76 -5.87 -8.51
CA LEU A 38 -3.96 -4.68 -7.69
C LEU A 38 -2.80 -4.47 -6.71
N VAL A 39 -2.26 -5.56 -6.15
CA VAL A 39 -1.09 -5.51 -5.28
C VAL A 39 0.12 -4.98 -6.04
N GLU A 40 0.39 -5.49 -7.24
CA GLU A 40 1.50 -5.04 -8.09
C GLU A 40 1.35 -3.57 -8.51
N GLN A 41 0.13 -3.16 -8.87
CA GLN A 41 -0.19 -1.76 -9.18
C GLN A 41 0.06 -0.85 -7.95
N LYS A 42 -0.36 -1.26 -6.75
CA LYS A 42 -0.14 -0.46 -5.54
C LYS A 42 1.33 -0.42 -5.13
N LEU A 43 2.09 -1.51 -5.30
CA LEU A 43 3.52 -1.54 -5.02
C LEU A 43 4.31 -0.61 -5.95
N SER A 44 3.97 -0.59 -7.24
CA SER A 44 4.57 0.31 -8.24
C SER A 44 4.14 1.78 -8.07
N THR A 45 2.97 2.04 -7.47
CA THR A 45 2.48 3.40 -7.20
C THR A 45 3.36 4.12 -6.16
N PRO A 46 3.94 5.29 -6.46
CA PRO A 46 4.78 6.01 -5.50
C PRO A 46 3.98 6.55 -4.31
N PHE A 47 4.63 6.71 -3.15
CA PHE A 47 3.94 7.02 -1.89
C PHE A 47 3.18 8.36 -1.88
N TRP A 48 3.62 9.32 -2.69
CA TRP A 48 2.96 10.63 -2.79
C TRP A 48 1.67 10.59 -3.64
N LYS A 49 1.36 9.44 -4.26
CA LYS A 49 0.10 9.16 -4.99
C LYS A 49 -0.72 8.04 -4.32
N PHE A 50 -0.33 7.60 -3.13
CA PHE A 50 -0.91 6.48 -2.41
C PHE A 50 -2.14 6.87 -1.60
#